data_AF-A0A537IMA7-F1
#
_entry.id   AF-A0A537IMA7-F1
#
_cell.length_a   1.000
_cell.length_b   1.000
_cell.length_c   1.000
_cell.angle_alpha   90.00
_cell.angle_beta   90.00
_cell.angle_gamma   90.00
#
_symmetry.space_group_name_H-M   'P 1'
#
loop_
_entity.id
_entity.type
_entity.pdbx_description
1 polymer ?
#
loop_
_entity_poly.entity_id
_entity_poly.type
_entity_poly.pdbx_seq_one_letter_code
_entity_poly.pdbx_strand_id
1 'polypeptide(L)'
;MKNLFLLSAALLLFTIGFGANPLVSKPVYKASEVYVTLGSSGKMVSLLELSKMSIKDVQTVTGKKMKFAERLMFKVAQVQLKKSINHDGTINSDKITKLVSNKGSDVTTGFHLGGFALGLLLSFIGVIIAYLIKDDLKPARVKWAWIGAAISLLIWGAFAIF
;
A
#
# COMPACT_ATOMS: atom_id res chain seq x y z
N MET A 1 -1.28 -35.43 32.08
CA MET A 1 -1.94 -35.72 30.78
C MET A 1 -3.15 -34.84 30.47
N LYS A 2 -3.91 -34.35 31.46
CA LYS A 2 -5.05 -33.43 31.27
C LYS A 2 -4.70 -32.12 30.53
N ASN A 3 -3.51 -31.55 30.82
CA ASN A 3 -3.09 -30.26 30.25
C ASN A 3 -2.62 -30.37 28.79
N LEU A 4 -2.16 -31.56 28.37
CA LEU A 4 -1.76 -31.83 26.98
C LEU A 4 -2.99 -32.02 26.07
N PHE A 5 -4.06 -32.58 26.63
CA PHE A 5 -5.35 -32.74 25.95
C PHE A 5 -6.10 -31.41 25.77
N LEU A 6 -5.97 -30.49 26.72
CA LEU A 6 -6.53 -29.14 26.62
C LEU A 6 -5.78 -28.28 25.57
N LEU A 7 -4.48 -28.49 25.42
CA LEU A 7 -3.66 -27.81 24.40
C LEU A 7 -3.95 -28.31 22.98
N SER A 8 -4.21 -29.61 22.79
CA SER A 8 -4.61 -30.14 21.47
C SER A 8 -6.03 -29.72 21.08
N ALA A 9 -6.95 -29.64 22.04
CA ALA A 9 -8.31 -29.14 21.82
C ALA A 9 -8.33 -27.64 21.45
N ALA A 10 -7.46 -26.83 22.06
CA ALA A 10 -7.32 -25.41 21.71
C ALA A 10 -6.72 -25.20 20.31
N LEU A 11 -5.86 -26.11 19.83
CA LEU A 11 -5.24 -26.03 18.50
C LEU A 11 -6.23 -26.38 17.37
N LEU A 12 -7.20 -27.26 17.64
CA LEU A 12 -8.25 -27.64 16.69
C LEU A 12 -9.35 -26.58 16.50
N LEU A 13 -9.50 -25.66 17.46
CA LEU A 13 -10.43 -24.53 17.33
C LEU A 13 -9.87 -23.38 16.49
N PHE A 14 -8.56 -23.36 16.22
CA PHE A 14 -7.93 -22.35 15.36
C PHE A 14 -8.01 -22.66 13.86
N THR A 15 -8.40 -23.88 13.46
CA THR A 15 -8.43 -24.30 12.04
C THR A 15 -9.79 -24.13 11.37
N ILE A 16 -10.85 -23.80 12.11
CA ILE A 16 -12.21 -23.61 11.58
C ILE A 16 -12.46 -22.13 11.29
N GLY A 17 -11.62 -21.54 10.44
CA GLY A 17 -11.60 -20.09 10.22
C GLY A 17 -11.19 -19.66 8.82
N PHE A 18 -11.32 -20.51 7.81
CA PHE A 18 -11.23 -20.09 6.41
C PHE A 18 -12.58 -20.32 5.75
N GLY A 19 -13.52 -19.44 6.05
CA GLY A 19 -14.79 -19.37 5.36
C GLY A 19 -14.58 -19.22 3.86
N ALA A 20 -15.35 -19.97 3.08
CA ALA A 20 -15.48 -19.79 1.66
C ALA A 20 -15.87 -18.31 1.40
N ASN A 21 -14.93 -17.54 0.87
CA ASN A 21 -15.25 -16.22 0.35
C ASN A 21 -16.19 -16.43 -0.83
N PRO A 22 -17.41 -15.86 -0.84
CA PRO A 22 -18.20 -15.83 -2.06
C PRO A 22 -17.33 -15.18 -3.14
N LEU A 23 -17.36 -15.75 -4.35
CA LEU A 23 -16.74 -15.15 -5.53
C LEU A 23 -17.43 -13.81 -5.80
N VAL A 24 -17.01 -12.77 -5.08
CA VAL A 24 -17.38 -11.39 -5.37
C VAL A 24 -16.78 -11.11 -6.74
N SER A 25 -17.67 -11.06 -7.74
CA SER A 25 -17.34 -10.57 -9.08
C SER A 25 -16.62 -9.25 -8.93
N LYS A 26 -15.32 -9.23 -9.22
CA LYS A 26 -14.49 -8.02 -9.11
C LYS A 26 -15.13 -6.92 -9.97
N PRO A 27 -15.40 -5.73 -9.41
CA PRO A 27 -15.93 -4.62 -10.22
C PRO A 27 -14.92 -4.29 -11.32
N VAL A 28 -15.39 -4.29 -12.57
CA VAL A 28 -14.58 -3.99 -13.74
C VAL A 28 -14.60 -2.48 -13.96
N TYR A 29 -13.45 -1.81 -13.79
CA TYR A 29 -13.32 -0.37 -13.96
C TYR A 29 -12.73 -0.04 -15.32
N LYS A 30 -13.28 0.97 -16.00
CA LYS A 30 -12.68 1.54 -17.22
C LYS A 30 -11.61 2.56 -16.87
N ALA A 31 -10.46 2.50 -17.53
CA ALA A 31 -9.35 3.42 -17.31
C ALA A 31 -9.68 4.88 -17.67
N SER A 32 -10.69 5.11 -18.51
CA SER A 32 -11.24 6.43 -18.80
C SER A 32 -12.04 7.05 -17.65
N GLU A 33 -12.57 6.22 -16.76
CA GLU A 33 -13.45 6.63 -15.65
C GLU A 33 -12.69 6.76 -14.33
N VAL A 34 -11.43 6.33 -14.31
CA VAL A 34 -10.55 6.42 -13.14
C VAL A 34 -9.64 7.62 -13.27
N TYR A 35 -9.86 8.62 -12.43
CA TYR A 35 -9.08 9.86 -12.40
C TYR A 35 -8.06 9.88 -11.26
N VAL A 36 -6.88 10.43 -11.55
CA VAL A 36 -5.80 10.74 -10.61
C VAL A 36 -5.43 12.21 -10.68
N THR A 37 -5.07 12.81 -9.54
CA THR A 37 -4.58 14.19 -9.49
C THR A 37 -3.09 14.25 -9.85
N LEU A 38 -2.73 15.21 -10.69
CA LEU A 38 -1.35 15.44 -11.11
C LEU A 38 -0.83 16.77 -10.54
N GLY A 39 0.26 16.68 -9.79
CA GLY A 39 0.99 17.83 -9.26
C GLY A 39 0.22 18.64 -8.21
N SER A 40 0.79 19.78 -7.83
CA SER A 40 0.20 20.71 -6.86
C SER A 40 -0.99 21.50 -7.41
N SER A 41 -1.22 21.47 -8.71
CA SER A 41 -2.38 22.10 -9.37
C SER A 41 -3.69 21.33 -9.15
N GLY A 42 -3.62 20.07 -8.71
CA GLY A 42 -4.79 19.23 -8.48
C GLY A 42 -5.51 18.81 -9.77
N LYS A 43 -4.90 18.99 -10.95
CA LYS A 43 -5.52 18.65 -12.23
C LYS A 43 -5.82 17.16 -12.28
N MET A 44 -7.09 16.81 -12.47
CA MET A 44 -7.53 15.42 -12.60
C MET A 44 -7.34 14.93 -14.04
N VAL A 45 -6.68 13.79 -14.19
CA VAL A 45 -6.42 13.14 -15.48
C VAL A 45 -6.80 11.67 -15.36
N SER A 46 -7.46 11.13 -16.39
CA SER A 46 -7.85 9.72 -16.38
C SER A 46 -6.62 8.81 -16.50
N LEU A 47 -6.68 7.59 -15.99
CA LEU A 47 -5.60 6.61 -16.16
C LEU A 47 -5.32 6.31 -17.64
N LEU A 48 -6.37 6.32 -18.47
CA LEU A 48 -6.22 6.17 -19.92
C LEU A 48 -5.43 7.33 -20.52
N GLU A 49 -5.74 8.56 -20.15
CA GLU A 49 -5.06 9.75 -20.64
C GLU A 49 -3.61 9.82 -20.13
N LEU A 50 -3.38 9.50 -18.85
CA LEU A 50 -2.04 9.41 -18.27
C LEU A 50 -1.17 8.37 -18.97
N SER A 51 -1.75 7.24 -19.40
CA SER A 51 -1.02 6.22 -20.16
C SER A 51 -0.54 6.71 -21.52
N LYS A 52 -1.15 7.77 -22.07
CA LYS A 52 -0.86 8.35 -23.38
C LYS A 52 -0.08 9.67 -23.31
N MET A 53 -0.05 10.33 -22.16
CA MET A 53 0.67 11.59 -21.98
C MET A 53 2.17 11.46 -22.22
N SER A 54 2.78 12.49 -22.79
CA SER A 54 4.24 12.56 -22.88
C SER A 54 4.85 13.07 -21.58
N ILE A 55 6.14 12.83 -21.39
CA ILE A 55 6.90 13.37 -20.25
C ILE A 55 6.80 14.90 -20.21
N LYS A 56 6.77 15.57 -21.37
CA LYS A 56 6.64 17.03 -21.43
C LYS A 56 5.28 17.47 -20.92
N ASP A 57 4.21 16.80 -21.34
CA ASP A 57 2.85 17.13 -20.91
C ASP A 57 2.68 16.95 -19.39
N VAL A 58 3.23 15.87 -18.85
CA VAL A 58 3.19 15.64 -17.40
C VAL A 58 4.01 16.69 -16.65
N GLN A 59 5.17 17.12 -17.15
CA GLN A 59 5.94 18.20 -16.54
C GLN A 59 5.21 19.55 -16.59
N THR A 60 4.49 19.83 -17.69
CA THR A 60 3.66 21.03 -17.83
C THR A 60 2.50 21.00 -16.84
N VAL A 61 1.81 19.86 -16.71
CA VAL A 61 0.66 19.71 -15.80
C VAL A 61 1.10 19.74 -14.33
N THR A 62 2.22 19.09 -14.01
CA THR A 62 2.72 19.00 -12.64
C THR A 62 3.54 20.23 -12.21
N GLY A 63 3.96 21.07 -13.15
CA GLY A 63 4.86 22.20 -12.93
C GLY A 63 6.29 21.80 -12.53
N LYS A 64 6.60 20.49 -12.47
CA LYS A 64 7.88 19.97 -12.01
C LYS A 64 8.66 19.38 -13.18
N LYS A 65 9.85 19.90 -13.46
CA LYS A 65 10.80 19.25 -14.39
C LYS A 65 11.32 17.95 -13.76
N MET A 66 11.19 16.85 -14.50
CA MET A 66 11.71 15.55 -14.05
C MET A 66 13.19 15.42 -14.40
N LYS A 67 13.98 14.96 -13.41
CA LYS A 67 15.36 14.49 -13.59
C LYS A 67 15.38 13.18 -14.39
N PHE A 68 16.54 12.81 -14.96
CA PHE A 68 16.66 11.62 -15.81
C PHE A 68 16.11 10.33 -15.17
N ALA A 69 16.43 10.08 -13.90
CA ALA A 69 15.90 8.94 -13.16
C ALA A 69 14.37 8.98 -13.00
N GLU A 70 13.80 10.16 -12.72
CA GLU A 70 12.34 10.35 -12.61
C GLU A 70 11.65 10.12 -13.96
N ARG A 71 12.28 10.51 -15.08
CA ARG A 71 11.78 10.24 -16.44
C ARG A 71 11.75 8.75 -16.74
N LEU A 72 12.80 8.02 -16.37
CA LEU A 72 12.86 6.57 -16.53
C LEU A 72 11.79 5.88 -15.70
N MET A 73 11.68 6.22 -14.41
CA MET A 73 10.66 5.65 -13.53
C MET A 73 9.24 5.95 -14.02
N PHE A 74 8.98 7.18 -14.47
CA PHE A 74 7.71 7.55 -15.07
C PHE A 74 7.40 6.70 -16.31
N LYS A 75 8.37 6.50 -17.20
CA LYS A 75 8.19 5.70 -18.41
C LYS A 75 7.94 4.23 -18.10
N VAL A 76 8.62 3.68 -17.10
CA VAL A 76 8.36 2.32 -16.59
C VAL A 76 6.94 2.21 -16.03
N ALA A 77 6.52 3.17 -15.21
CA ALA A 77 5.16 3.22 -14.67
C ALA A 77 4.10 3.36 -15.78
N GLN A 78 4.36 4.17 -16.80
CA GLN A 78 3.48 4.34 -17.96
C GLN A 78 3.36 3.05 -18.78
N VAL A 79 4.45 2.30 -18.97
CA VAL A 79 4.44 0.99 -19.63
C VAL A 79 3.62 -0.03 -18.82
N GLN A 80 3.79 -0.05 -17.49
CA GLN A 80 2.98 -0.92 -16.62
C GLN A 80 1.50 -0.54 -16.66
N LEU A 81 1.19 0.76 -16.63
CA LEU A 81 -0.17 1.27 -16.77
C LEU A 81 -0.78 0.85 -18.10
N LYS A 82 -0.08 1.04 -19.21
CA LYS A 82 -0.52 0.60 -20.54
C LYS A 82 -0.76 -0.91 -20.60
N LYS A 83 0.11 -1.73 -20.00
CA LYS A 83 -0.07 -3.19 -19.91
C LYS A 83 -1.27 -3.60 -19.04
N SER A 84 -1.66 -2.77 -18.08
CA SER A 84 -2.81 -3.02 -17.22
C SER A 84 -4.15 -2.58 -17.81
N ILE A 85 -4.15 -1.89 -18.97
CA ILE A 85 -5.36 -1.46 -19.68
C ILE A 85 -5.59 -2.43 -20.83
N ASN A 86 -6.72 -3.14 -20.81
CA ASN A 86 -7.15 -4.04 -21.87
C ASN A 86 -7.55 -3.26 -23.14
N HIS A 87 -7.71 -3.95 -24.26
CA HIS A 87 -8.12 -3.35 -25.53
C HIS A 87 -9.50 -2.68 -25.48
N ASP A 88 -10.39 -3.13 -24.60
CA ASP A 88 -11.71 -2.56 -24.34
C ASP A 88 -11.67 -1.35 -23.37
N GLY A 89 -10.48 -0.97 -22.90
CA GLY A 89 -10.27 0.12 -21.94
C GLY A 89 -10.49 -0.26 -20.48
N THR A 90 -10.74 -1.54 -20.16
CA THR A 90 -10.89 -2.02 -18.78
C THR A 90 -9.53 -2.23 -18.09
N ILE A 91 -9.51 -2.10 -16.77
CA ILE A 91 -8.32 -2.29 -15.95
C ILE A 91 -8.22 -3.75 -15.51
N ASN A 92 -7.17 -4.44 -15.95
CA ASN A 92 -6.89 -5.85 -15.65
C ASN A 92 -5.89 -6.05 -14.50
N SER A 93 -5.43 -4.96 -13.86
CA SER A 93 -4.51 -5.07 -12.74
C SER A 93 -5.27 -5.16 -11.44
N ASP A 94 -5.20 -6.31 -10.77
CA ASP A 94 -5.72 -6.50 -9.41
C ASP A 94 -5.24 -5.41 -8.43
N LYS A 95 -4.04 -4.84 -8.64
CA LYS A 95 -3.52 -3.75 -7.80
C LYS A 95 -4.25 -2.44 -8.08
N ILE A 96 -4.47 -2.10 -9.35
CA ILE A 96 -5.17 -0.87 -9.71
C ILE A 96 -6.66 -1.01 -9.41
N THR A 97 -7.27 -2.15 -9.69
CA THR A 97 -8.65 -2.46 -9.31
C THR A 97 -8.84 -2.35 -7.80
N LYS A 98 -7.90 -2.86 -6.97
CA LYS A 98 -7.92 -2.62 -5.51
C LYS A 98 -7.80 -1.14 -5.16
N LEU A 99 -6.89 -0.38 -5.77
CA LEU A 99 -6.75 1.06 -5.51
C LEU A 99 -8.00 1.86 -5.92
N VAL A 100 -8.70 1.42 -6.96
CA VAL A 100 -9.90 2.08 -7.50
C VAL A 100 -11.16 1.66 -6.75
N SER A 101 -11.31 0.37 -6.42
CA SER A 101 -12.39 -0.12 -5.55
C SER A 101 -12.28 0.45 -4.14
N ASN A 102 -11.04 0.74 -3.71
CA ASN A 102 -10.79 1.38 -2.43
C ASN A 102 -11.06 2.91 -2.45
N LYS A 103 -11.65 3.49 -3.52
CA LYS A 103 -12.20 4.85 -3.45
C LYS A 103 -13.34 5.02 -2.42
N GLY A 104 -13.83 3.93 -1.83
CA GLY A 104 -14.68 3.93 -0.64
C GLY A 104 -14.17 3.04 0.51
N SER A 105 -12.93 2.55 0.43
CA SER A 105 -12.33 1.70 1.46
C SER A 105 -11.14 2.42 2.07
N ASP A 106 -11.49 3.40 2.90
CA ASP A 106 -10.93 3.55 4.23
C ASP A 106 -9.52 2.97 4.40
N VAL A 107 -8.51 3.84 4.40
CA VAL A 107 -7.15 3.57 4.90
C VAL A 107 -7.20 3.44 6.44
N THR A 108 -8.15 2.67 6.97
CA THR A 108 -8.44 2.57 8.41
C THR A 108 -8.38 1.16 8.95
N THR A 109 -8.14 0.13 8.14
CA THR A 109 -8.10 -1.23 8.68
C THR A 109 -6.85 -1.97 8.25
N GLY A 110 -5.82 -1.81 9.06
CA GLY A 110 -4.75 -2.77 9.14
C GLY A 110 -3.42 -2.11 9.27
N PHE A 111 -2.75 -1.84 8.14
CA PHE A 111 -1.30 -1.78 8.03
C PHE A 111 -0.74 -0.41 7.59
N HIS A 112 0.12 0.20 8.42
CA HIS A 112 0.80 1.47 8.11
C HIS A 112 2.30 1.26 7.89
N LEU A 113 2.69 1.00 6.63
CA LEU A 113 4.06 0.63 6.23
C LEU A 113 5.12 1.65 6.70
N GLY A 114 4.86 2.95 6.58
CA GLY A 114 5.80 3.98 7.01
C GLY A 114 6.03 4.02 8.53
N GLY A 115 5.02 3.59 9.30
CA GLY A 115 5.12 3.48 10.76
C GLY A 115 5.91 2.24 11.12
N PHE A 116 5.58 1.13 10.49
CA PHE A 116 6.29 -0.13 10.63
C PHE A 116 7.79 -0.01 10.33
N ALA A 117 8.16 0.63 9.22
CA ALA A 117 9.55 0.83 8.84
C ALA A 117 10.31 1.75 9.82
N LEU A 118 9.66 2.81 10.32
CA LEU A 118 10.21 3.65 11.40
C LEU A 118 10.55 2.80 12.62
N GLY A 119 9.59 1.99 13.10
CA GLY A 119 9.82 1.09 14.23
C GLY A 119 10.93 0.06 13.98
N LEU A 120 10.93 -0.58 12.81
CA LEU A 120 11.82 -1.71 12.54
C LEU A 120 13.28 -1.29 12.39
N LEU A 121 13.53 -0.19 11.67
CA LEU A 121 14.89 0.24 11.32
C LEU A 121 15.49 1.15 12.40
N LEU A 122 14.65 1.96 13.04
CA LEU A 122 15.06 2.95 14.03
C LEU A 122 14.64 2.56 15.46
N SER A 123 14.08 1.36 15.69
CA SER A 123 13.67 0.91 17.03
C SER A 123 12.87 2.00 17.78
N PHE A 124 13.24 2.32 19.02
CA PHE A 124 12.57 3.29 19.87
C PHE A 124 12.65 4.73 19.33
N ILE A 125 13.76 5.10 18.67
CA ILE A 125 13.89 6.43 18.07
C ILE A 125 12.91 6.62 16.90
N GLY A 126 12.58 5.54 16.17
CA GLY A 126 11.53 5.54 15.14
C GLY A 126 10.13 5.82 15.68
N VAL A 127 9.81 5.33 16.88
CA VAL A 127 8.53 5.57 17.56
C VAL A 127 8.37 7.05 17.93
N ILE A 128 9.42 7.68 18.45
CA ILE A 128 9.40 9.11 18.80
C ILE A 128 9.14 9.98 17.56
N ILE A 129 9.80 9.65 16.44
CA ILE A 129 9.58 10.34 15.16
C ILE A 129 8.13 10.19 14.70
N ALA A 130 7.52 9.01 14.86
CA ALA A 130 6.12 8.78 14.50
C ALA A 130 5.14 9.66 15.31
N TYR A 131 5.46 10.00 16.57
CA TYR A 131 4.66 10.90 17.42
C TYR A 131 4.75 12.37 17.01
N LEU A 132 5.89 12.80 16.44
CA LEU A 132 6.13 14.19 16.03
C LEU A 132 5.38 14.57 14.75
N ILE A 133 5.08 13.60 13.88
CA ILE A 133 4.33 13.83 12.64
C ILE A 133 2.84 14.00 12.97
N LYS A 134 2.31 15.21 12.73
CA LYS A 134 0.89 15.56 12.91
C LYS A 134 0.15 15.46 11.57
N ASP A 135 -0.51 14.35 11.36
CA ASP A 135 -1.43 14.10 10.24
C ASP A 135 -2.55 13.15 10.70
N ASP A 136 -3.54 12.93 9.83
CA ASP A 136 -4.69 12.06 10.12
C ASP A 136 -4.31 10.57 10.22
N LEU A 137 -3.10 10.20 9.76
CA LEU A 137 -2.56 8.85 9.77
C LEU A 137 -1.73 8.53 11.03
N LYS A 138 -1.57 9.51 11.93
CA LYS A 138 -0.80 9.39 13.18
C LYS A 138 -1.13 8.16 14.03
N PRO A 139 -2.39 7.85 14.37
CA PRO A 139 -2.68 6.70 15.23
C PRO A 139 -2.26 5.37 14.59
N ALA A 140 -2.47 5.21 13.29
CA ALA A 140 -2.03 4.04 12.55
C ALA A 140 -0.49 3.96 12.49
N ARG A 141 0.18 5.07 12.15
CA ARG A 141 1.65 5.13 12.08
C ARG A 141 2.32 4.78 13.40
N VAL A 142 1.85 5.35 14.51
CA VAL A 142 2.39 5.09 15.85
C VAL A 142 2.19 3.64 16.25
N LYS A 143 0.99 3.08 16.03
CA LYS A 143 0.71 1.65 16.29
C LYS A 143 1.69 0.75 15.54
N TRP A 144 1.94 1.03 14.26
CA TRP A 144 2.86 0.22 13.47
C TRP A 144 4.34 0.46 13.81
N ALA A 145 4.72 1.64 14.26
CA ALA A 145 6.06 1.91 14.77
C ALA A 145 6.37 1.11 16.04
N TRP A 146 5.40 0.95 16.95
CA TRP A 146 5.57 0.05 18.09
C TRP A 146 5.75 -1.41 17.69
N ILE A 147 4.96 -1.88 16.72
CA ILE A 147 5.08 -3.25 16.18
C ILE A 147 6.46 -3.46 15.54
N GLY A 148 6.91 -2.51 14.71
CA GLY A 148 8.23 -2.57 14.09
C GLY A 148 9.36 -2.59 15.14
N ALA A 149 9.28 -1.76 16.18
CA ALA A 149 10.28 -1.69 17.24
C ALA A 149 10.36 -2.99 18.05
N ALA A 150 9.22 -3.62 18.35
CA ALA A 150 9.18 -4.91 19.02
C ALA A 150 9.86 -6.02 18.20
N ILE A 151 9.64 -6.04 16.88
CA ILE A 151 10.31 -7.00 15.99
C ILE A 151 11.81 -6.71 15.88
N SER A 152 12.20 -5.43 15.80
CA SER A 152 13.61 -5.03 15.78
C SER A 152 14.36 -5.54 17.01
N LEU A 153 13.76 -5.41 18.20
CA LEU A 153 14.31 -5.93 19.45
C LEU A 153 14.42 -7.45 19.48
N LEU A 154 13.46 -8.18 18.92
CA LEU A 154 13.54 -9.65 18.82
C LEU A 154 14.70 -10.08 17.91
N ILE A 155 14.90 -9.39 16.79
CA ILE A 155 16.01 -9.67 15.86
C ILE A 155 17.35 -9.36 16.54
N TRP A 156 17.53 -8.17 17.09
CA TRP A 156 18.76 -7.78 17.78
C TRP A 156 19.04 -8.64 19.01
N GLY A 157 18.01 -9.01 19.76
CA GLY A 157 18.12 -9.93 20.91
C GLY A 157 18.57 -11.33 20.48
N ALA A 158 18.04 -11.87 19.38
CA ALA A 158 18.48 -13.14 18.84
C ALA A 158 19.95 -13.11 18.37
N PHE A 159 20.38 -11.99 17.77
CA PHE A 159 21.78 -11.78 17.38
C PHE A 159 22.74 -11.53 18.55
N ALA A 160 22.26 -11.03 19.69
CA ALA A 160 23.09 -10.79 20.87
C ALA A 160 23.28 -12.03 21.76
N ILE A 161 22.45 -13.07 21.55
CA ILE A 161 22.47 -14.33 22.30
C ILE A 161 23.31 -15.42 21.58
N PHE A 162 23.55 -15.27 20.27
CA PHE A 162 24.42 -16.10 19.45
C PHE A 162 25.79 -15.44 19.25
#